data_AF-A0A6G4WSP6-F1
#
_entry.id   AF-A0A6G4WSP6-F1
#
_cell.length_a   1.000
_cell.length_b   1.000
_cell.length_c   1.000
_cell.angle_alpha   90.00
_cell.angle_beta   90.00
_cell.angle_gamma   90.00
#
_symmetry.space_group_name_H-M   'P 1'
#
loop_
_entity.id
_entity.type
_entity.pdbx_description
1 polymer ?
#
loop_
_entity_poly.entity_id
_entity_poly.type
_entity_poly.pdbx_seq_one_letter_code
_entity_poly.pdbx_strand_id
1 'polypeptide(L)'
;MTGRQGVMTAQETRALVNAALADPTVDLATPLGLSLALREGLRATVLTSLSRGDYHPAVGDTPGSLAYRDGDQVSVATLSPESELLMSAYLDR
;
A
#
# COMPACT_ATOMS: atom_id res chain seq x y z
N MET A 1 9.44 6.59 29.91
CA MET A 1 9.83 6.63 28.49
C MET A 1 8.63 6.18 27.67
N THR A 2 7.75 7.13 27.33
CA THR A 2 6.54 6.88 26.55
C THR A 2 6.94 6.79 25.08
N GLY A 3 6.80 5.59 24.50
CA GLY A 3 7.05 5.34 23.08
C GLY A 3 6.13 6.23 22.24
N ARG A 4 6.72 7.19 21.55
CA ARG A 4 6.05 7.91 20.47
C ARG A 4 5.84 6.87 19.38
N GLN A 5 4.59 6.47 19.11
CA GLN A 5 4.27 5.73 17.90
C GLN A 5 4.65 6.63 16.71
N GLY A 6 5.87 6.48 16.22
CA GLY A 6 6.38 7.23 15.08
C GLY A 6 5.78 6.62 13.83
N VAL A 7 4.84 7.33 13.20
CA VAL A 7 4.51 7.09 11.80
C VAL A 7 5.82 7.22 11.01
N MET A 8 6.16 6.21 10.19
CA MET A 8 7.38 6.24 9.38
C MET A 8 7.41 7.54 8.56
N THR A 9 8.58 8.18 8.50
CA THR A 9 8.79 9.33 7.64
C THR A 9 8.68 8.92 6.17
N ALA A 10 8.43 9.89 5.29
CA ALA A 10 8.41 9.64 3.85
C ALA A 10 9.75 9.05 3.34
N GLN A 11 10.87 9.47 3.93
CA GLN A 11 12.20 8.97 3.60
C GLN A 11 12.39 7.50 4.01
N GLU A 12 11.98 7.14 5.23
CA GLU A 12 12.03 5.76 5.71
C GLU A 12 11.12 4.84 4.88
N THR A 13 9.95 5.34 4.49
CA THR A 13 9.02 4.60 3.64
C THR A 13 9.62 4.36 2.26
N ARG A 14 10.24 5.38 1.65
CA ARG A 14 10.93 5.25 0.37
C ARG A 14 12.11 4.28 0.45
N ALA A 15 12.85 4.28 1.56
CA ALA A 15 13.94 3.34 1.79
C ALA A 15 13.43 1.89 1.88
N LEU A 16 12.33 1.67 2.61
CA LEU A 16 11.66 0.37 2.70
C LEU A 16 11.21 -0.13 1.32
N VAL A 17 10.52 0.72 0.56
CA VAL A 17 10.03 0.38 -0.79
C VAL A 17 11.19 -0.01 -1.70
N ASN A 18 12.24 0.80 -1.76
CA ASN A 18 13.40 0.53 -2.59
C ASN A 18 14.12 -0.77 -2.19
N ALA A 19 14.27 -1.03 -0.88
CA ALA A 19 14.90 -2.25 -0.39
C ALA A 19 14.07 -3.50 -0.74
N ALA A 20 12.74 -3.44 -0.57
CA ALA A 20 11.84 -4.53 -0.89
C ALA A 20 11.83 -4.87 -2.40
N LEU A 21 11.90 -3.84 -3.26
CA LEU A 21 11.93 -4.04 -4.71
C LEU A 21 13.29 -4.54 -5.22
N ALA A 22 14.38 -4.20 -4.52
CA ALA A 22 15.73 -4.64 -4.90
C ALA A 22 16.01 -6.11 -4.53
N ASP A 23 15.29 -6.67 -3.56
CA ASP A 23 15.46 -8.05 -3.11
C ASP A 23 14.30 -8.95 -3.58
N PRO A 24 14.52 -9.85 -4.56
CA PRO A 24 13.48 -10.73 -5.07
C PRO A 24 13.01 -11.77 -4.04
N THR A 25 13.76 -11.99 -2.95
CA THR A 25 13.40 -12.95 -1.89
C THR A 25 12.39 -12.38 -0.89
N VAL A 26 12.20 -11.07 -0.87
CA VAL A 26 11.22 -10.40 -0.01
C VAL A 26 9.82 -10.67 -0.56
N ASP A 27 8.92 -11.14 0.31
CA ASP A 27 7.49 -11.15 0.04
C ASP A 27 6.96 -9.72 0.04
N LEU A 28 6.54 -9.23 -1.13
CA LEU A 28 6.05 -7.88 -1.32
C LEU A 28 4.70 -7.62 -0.63
N ALA A 29 3.96 -8.65 -0.21
CA ALA A 29 2.70 -8.46 0.52
C ALA A 29 2.89 -7.66 1.83
N THR A 30 3.99 -7.91 2.54
CA THR A 30 4.30 -7.21 3.80
C THR A 30 4.61 -5.72 3.61
N PRO A 31 5.61 -5.31 2.79
CA PRO A 31 5.89 -3.90 2.55
C PRO A 31 4.71 -3.18 1.87
N LEU A 32 3.94 -3.86 1.02
CA LEU A 32 2.72 -3.30 0.44
C LEU A 32 1.67 -3.00 1.52
N GLY A 33 1.37 -3.98 2.39
CA GLY A 33 0.42 -3.79 3.49
C GLY A 33 0.84 -2.66 4.44
N LEU A 34 2.13 -2.54 4.73
CA LEU A 34 2.66 -1.41 5.53
C LEU A 34 2.48 -0.07 4.82
N SER A 35 2.77 0.01 3.53
CA SER A 35 2.58 1.24 2.74
C SER A 35 1.11 1.67 2.76
N LEU A 36 0.20 0.73 2.48
CA LEU A 36 -1.25 0.97 2.47
C LEU A 36 -1.81 1.39 3.85
N ALA A 37 -1.31 0.78 4.93
CA ALA A 37 -1.74 1.14 6.27
C ALA A 37 -1.24 2.54 6.68
N LEU A 38 0.03 2.85 6.40
CA LEU A 38 0.68 4.05 6.91
C LEU A 38 0.43 5.29 6.03
N ARG A 39 0.26 5.12 4.72
CA ARG A 39 0.11 6.23 3.77
C ARG A 39 -1.34 6.45 3.36
N GLU A 40 -2.04 5.38 3.03
CA GLU A 40 -3.45 5.44 2.63
C GLU A 40 -4.42 5.26 3.81
N GLY A 41 -3.90 4.96 5.01
CA GLY A 41 -4.70 4.86 6.23
C GLY A 41 -5.60 3.63 6.26
N LEU A 42 -5.33 2.62 5.44
CA LEU A 42 -6.17 1.43 5.36
C LEU A 42 -6.02 0.59 6.64
N ARG A 43 -7.15 0.21 7.22
CA ARG A 43 -7.19 -0.64 8.41
C ARG A 43 -6.76 -2.06 8.06
N ALA A 44 -6.16 -2.76 9.01
CA ALA A 44 -5.75 -4.15 8.83
C ALA A 44 -6.90 -5.06 8.35
N THR A 45 -8.11 -4.86 8.87
CA THR A 45 -9.31 -5.61 8.45
C THR A 45 -9.64 -5.40 6.96
N VAL A 46 -9.48 -4.17 6.47
CA VAL A 46 -9.62 -3.84 5.05
C VAL A 46 -8.55 -4.55 4.25
N LEU A 47 -7.29 -4.42 4.65
CA LEU A 47 -6.14 -5.02 3.96
C LEU A 47 -6.29 -6.53 3.78
N THR A 48 -6.78 -7.24 4.80
CA THR A 48 -7.00 -8.70 4.74
C THR A 48 -8.17 -9.11 3.84
N SER A 49 -9.04 -8.17 3.46
CA SER A 49 -10.20 -8.42 2.60
C SER A 49 -9.98 -8.00 1.14
N LEU A 50 -8.89 -7.28 0.86
CA LEU A 50 -8.57 -6.81 -0.49
C LEU A 50 -8.30 -7.99 -1.42
N SER A 51 -8.81 -7.86 -2.63
CA SER A 51 -8.60 -8.77 -3.75
C SER A 51 -7.94 -8.03 -4.91
N ARG A 52 -7.42 -8.77 -5.89
CA ARG A 52 -6.88 -8.18 -7.12
C ARG A 52 -7.90 -7.34 -7.89
N GLY A 53 -9.19 -7.69 -7.81
CA GLY A 53 -10.26 -6.96 -8.50
C GLY A 53 -10.58 -5.58 -7.91
N ASP A 54 -10.08 -5.31 -6.70
CA ASP A 54 -10.28 -4.04 -6.00
C ASP A 54 -9.27 -2.97 -6.44
N TYR A 55 -8.20 -3.36 -7.14
CA TYR A 55 -7.18 -2.46 -7.65
C TYR A 55 -7.52 -1.94 -9.04
N HIS A 56 -7.46 -0.62 -9.18
CA HIS A 56 -7.58 0.10 -10.43
C HIS A 56 -6.25 0.81 -10.72
N PRO A 57 -5.49 0.36 -11.74
CA PRO A 57 -4.16 0.90 -12.01
C PRO A 57 -4.20 2.36 -12.46
N ALA A 58 -3.10 3.07 -12.24
CA ALA A 58 -2.92 4.42 -12.75
C ALA A 58 -3.08 4.48 -14.29
N VAL A 59 -3.71 5.55 -14.79
CA VAL A 59 -3.91 5.78 -16.23
C VAL A 59 -3.60 7.24 -16.57
N GLY A 60 -2.58 7.45 -17.40
CA GLY A 60 -2.08 8.79 -17.73
C GLY A 60 -1.64 9.52 -16.47
N ASP A 61 -2.21 10.70 -16.22
CA ASP A 61 -1.95 11.50 -15.03
C ASP A 61 -2.86 11.15 -13.83
N THR A 62 -3.75 10.16 -13.97
CA THR A 62 -4.65 9.73 -12.90
C THR A 62 -3.95 8.66 -12.05
N PRO A 63 -3.74 8.90 -10.73
CA PRO A 63 -3.14 7.89 -9.86
C PRO A 63 -4.03 6.65 -9.73
N GLY A 64 -3.41 5.50 -9.45
CA GLY A 64 -4.12 4.27 -9.17
C GLY A 64 -4.96 4.37 -7.89
N SER A 65 -5.88 3.43 -7.71
CA SER A 65 -6.77 3.42 -6.56
C SER A 65 -7.16 2.01 -6.13
N LEU A 66 -7.59 1.91 -4.88
CA LEU A 66 -8.21 0.71 -4.32
C LEU A 66 -9.66 1.02 -3.93
N ALA A 67 -10.60 0.26 -4.49
CA ALA A 67 -11.98 0.24 -4.02
C ALA A 67 -12.11 -0.80 -2.91
N TYR A 68 -12.60 -0.44 -1.73
CA TYR A 68 -12.66 -1.35 -0.61
C TYR A 68 -13.92 -1.18 0.22
N ARG A 69 -14.27 -2.21 0.99
CA ARG A 69 -15.37 -2.13 1.96
C ARG A 69 -14.84 -1.80 3.35
N ASP A 70 -15.40 -0.77 3.96
CA ASP A 70 -15.25 -0.47 5.38
C ASP A 70 -16.61 -0.64 6.06
N GLY A 71 -16.83 -1.83 6.62
CA GLY A 71 -18.16 -2.26 7.06
C GLY A 71 -19.13 -2.35 5.87
N ASP A 72 -20.24 -1.62 5.95
CA ASP A 72 -21.27 -1.58 4.92
C ASP A 72 -21.02 -0.52 3.83
N GLN A 73 -19.97 0.30 3.98
CA GLN A 73 -19.66 1.36 3.02
C GLN A 73 -18.57 0.91 2.04
N VAL A 74 -18.75 1.26 0.76
CA VAL A 74 -17.69 1.17 -0.25
C VAL A 74 -16.99 2.51 -0.32
N SER A 75 -15.67 2.47 -0.13
CA SER A 75 -14.77 3.63 -0.16
C SER A 75 -13.67 3.42 -1.21
N VAL A 76 -13.04 4.51 -1.62
CA VAL A 76 -11.91 4.48 -2.56
C VAL A 76 -10.72 5.18 -1.93
N ALA A 77 -9.56 4.52 -1.93
CA ALA A 77 -8.29 5.11 -1.56
C ALA A 77 -7.45 5.36 -2.81
N THR A 78 -7.07 6.62 -3.04
CA THR A 78 -6.08 6.97 -4.06
C THR A 78 -4.70 6.55 -3.58
N LEU A 79 -3.96 5.83 -4.41
CA LEU A 79 -2.64 5.33 -4.07
C LEU A 79 -1.58 6.41 -4.22
N SER A 80 -0.67 6.46 -3.24
CA SER A 80 0.59 7.18 -3.38
C SER A 80 1.51 6.50 -4.40
N PRO A 81 2.47 7.23 -5.00
CA PRO A 81 3.39 6.66 -5.98
C PRO A 81 4.14 5.42 -5.48
N GLU A 82 4.50 5.38 -4.19
CA GLU A 82 5.19 4.25 -3.58
C GLU A 82 4.29 3.03 -3.40
N SER A 83 3.04 3.23 -2.97
CA SER A 83 2.06 2.15 -2.88
C SER A 83 1.69 1.61 -4.27
N GLU A 84 1.58 2.47 -5.28
CA GLU A 84 1.35 2.10 -6.68
C GLU A 84 2.49 1.23 -7.24
N LEU A 85 3.74 1.61 -6.94
CA LEU A 85 4.92 0.87 -7.36
C LEU A 85 4.97 -0.52 -6.71
N LEU A 86 4.72 -0.61 -5.41
CA LEU A 86 4.66 -1.90 -4.69
C LEU A 86 3.50 -2.76 -5.17
N MET A 87 2.32 -2.18 -5.43
CA MET A 87 1.15 -2.89 -5.94
C MET A 87 1.43 -3.49 -7.32
N SER A 88 1.97 -2.69 -8.23
CA SER A 88 2.34 -3.14 -9.58
C SER A 88 3.34 -4.29 -9.51
N ALA A 89 4.42 -4.13 -8.73
CA ALA A 89 5.44 -5.17 -8.57
C ALA A 89 4.91 -6.44 -7.89
N TYR A 90 3.95 -6.32 -6.97
CA TYR A 90 3.31 -7.47 -6.32
C TYR A 90 2.43 -8.27 -7.29
N LEU A 91 1.72 -7.58 -8.21
CA LEU A 91 0.80 -8.21 -9.16
C LEU A 91 1.46 -8.78 -10.43
N ASP A 92 2.69 -8.33 -10.74
CA ASP A 92 3.52 -8.85 -11.83
C ASP A 92 4.21 -10.18 -11.48
N ARG A 93 4.22 -10.57 -10.20
CA ARG A 93 4.82 -11.83 -9.72
C ARG A 93 3.94 -13.06 -9.93
#